data_AF-A0A7J3FMY3-F1
#
_entry.id   AF-A0A7J3FMY3-F1
#
_cell.length_a   1.000
_cell.length_b   1.000
_cell.length_c   1.000
_cell.angle_alpha   90.00
_cell.angle_beta   90.00
_cell.angle_gamma   90.00
#
_symmetry.space_group_name_H-M   'P 1'
#
loop_
_entity.id
_entity.type
_entity.pdbx_description
1 polymer ?
#
loop_
_entity_poly.entity_id
_entity_poly.type
_entity_poly.pdbx_seq_one_letter_code
_entity_poly.pdbx_strand_id
1 'polypeptide(L)'
;MNGEIVIDREKCKGVLCQQCVTACPERALVWIAYPGEIRVEKNVCRLCMACVVSCPVENCIKVVRKRSSGKVEIFGTLRDALRIVNDLNAKKRLSIVSRIRRI
;
A
#
# COMPACT_ATOMS: atom_id res chain seq x y z
N MET A 1 3.75 4.58 -12.96
CA MET A 1 2.79 4.62 -11.82
C MET A 1 3.25 5.73 -10.91
N ASN A 2 2.35 6.58 -10.44
CA ASN A 2 2.70 7.66 -9.51
C ASN A 2 1.72 7.65 -8.33
N GLY A 3 2.12 8.29 -7.24
CA GLY A 3 1.34 8.32 -6.03
C GLY A 3 2.10 8.88 -4.86
N GLU A 4 1.46 8.83 -3.71
CA GLU A 4 1.94 9.41 -2.47
C GLU A 4 1.71 8.42 -1.32
N ILE A 5 2.61 8.48 -0.35
CA ILE A 5 2.52 7.76 0.91
C ILE A 5 2.70 8.78 2.04
N VAL A 6 1.76 8.75 2.97
CA VAL A 6 1.72 9.64 4.13
C VAL A 6 1.74 8.78 5.37
N ILE A 7 2.59 9.13 6.33
CA ILE A 7 2.71 8.46 7.61
C ILE A 7 2.32 9.46 8.70
N ASP A 8 1.30 9.11 9.47
CA ASP A 8 0.83 9.87 10.61
C ASP A 8 1.80 9.65 11.79
N ARG A 9 2.55 10.70 12.13
CA ARG A 9 3.58 10.66 13.18
C ARG A 9 2.99 10.54 14.58
N GLU A 10 1.77 11.02 14.80
CA GLU A 10 1.12 10.95 16.11
C GLU A 10 0.69 9.52 16.42
N LYS A 11 0.20 8.83 15.39
CA LYS A 11 -0.19 7.41 15.45
C LYS A 11 1.00 6.46 15.40
N CYS A 12 2.04 6.79 14.64
CA CYS A 12 3.19 5.91 14.46
C CYS A 12 3.98 5.76 15.76
N LYS A 13 4.06 4.53 16.29
CA LYS A 13 4.92 4.20 17.45
C LYS A 13 6.20 3.50 16.99
N GLY A 14 6.87 4.07 15.98
CA GLY A 14 7.94 3.42 15.23
C GLY A 14 9.17 2.99 16.06
N VAL A 15 9.37 3.61 17.23
CA VAL A 15 10.42 3.23 18.19
C VAL A 15 10.19 1.84 18.80
N LEU A 16 8.94 1.40 18.92
CA LEU A 16 8.56 0.07 19.43
C LEU A 16 8.10 -0.89 18.33
N CYS A 17 7.88 -0.39 17.11
CA CYS A 17 7.24 -1.13 16.03
C CYS A 17 7.86 -0.80 14.68
N GLN A 18 8.36 -1.82 13.98
CA GLN A 18 8.97 -1.66 12.64
C GLN A 18 8.38 -2.63 11.61
N GLN A 19 7.13 -3.07 11.83
CA GLN A 19 6.46 -4.05 10.98
C GLN A 19 6.36 -3.60 9.51
N CYS A 20 6.17 -2.30 9.26
CA CYS A 20 6.13 -1.76 7.90
C CYS A 20 7.49 -1.75 7.20
N VAL A 21 8.59 -1.66 7.97
CA VAL A 21 9.96 -1.77 7.47
C VAL A 21 10.24 -3.22 7.06
N THR A 22 9.97 -4.17 7.96
CA THR A 22 10.19 -5.60 7.71
C THR A 22 9.30 -6.14 6.59
N ALA A 23 8.04 -5.70 6.52
CA ALA A 23 7.09 -6.17 5.51
C ALA A 23 7.35 -5.58 4.11
N CYS A 24 8.19 -4.55 3.97
CA CYS A 24 8.41 -3.91 2.68
C CYS A 24 9.31 -4.77 1.77
N PRO A 25 8.80 -5.34 0.67
CA PRO A 25 9.61 -6.19 -0.20
C PRO A 25 10.75 -5.41 -0.90
N GLU A 26 10.53 -4.12 -1.16
CA GLU A 26 11.50 -3.23 -1.82
C GLU A 26 12.46 -2.56 -0.84
N ARG A 27 12.31 -2.80 0.47
CA ARG A 27 13.06 -2.11 1.54
C ARG A 27 12.98 -0.58 1.44
N ALA A 28 11.85 -0.07 0.95
CA ALA A 28 11.63 1.36 0.72
C ALA A 28 11.37 2.16 2.01
N LEU A 29 11.05 1.50 3.13
CA LEU A 29 10.77 2.15 4.41
C LEU A 29 11.94 1.91 5.36
N VAL A 30 12.41 2.97 6.02
CA VAL A 30 13.52 2.91 6.99
C VAL A 30 13.14 3.70 8.25
N TRP A 31 13.45 3.15 9.42
CA TRP A 31 13.32 3.88 10.68
C TRP A 31 14.51 4.82 10.89
N ILE A 32 14.23 6.08 11.19
CA ILE A 32 15.22 7.09 11.52
C ILE A 32 15.08 7.41 13.02
N ALA A 33 16.03 6.94 13.83
CA ALA A 33 15.98 7.04 15.30
C ALA A 33 15.88 8.48 15.82
N TYR A 34 16.52 9.43 15.13
CA TYR A 34 16.41 10.86 15.41
C TYR A 34 16.08 11.58 14.10
N PRO A 35 14.87 12.13 13.93
CA PRO A 35 13.91 12.57 14.96
C PRO A 35 12.85 11.54 15.40
N GLY A 36 12.96 10.26 15.02
CA GLY A 36 11.98 9.23 15.38
C GLY A 36 10.84 9.12 14.36
N GLU A 37 11.18 8.88 13.10
CA GLU A 37 10.20 8.80 12.01
C GLU A 37 10.52 7.67 11.04
N ILE A 38 9.50 7.26 10.27
CA ILE A 38 9.71 6.39 9.12
C ILE A 38 9.96 7.27 7.90
N ARG A 39 11.11 7.07 7.26
CA ARG A 39 11.44 7.67 5.98
C ARG A 39 11.09 6.71 4.85
N VAL A 40 10.58 7.25 3.75
CA VAL A 40 10.22 6.47 2.56
C VAL A 40 11.08 6.88 1.37
N GLU A 41 11.80 5.92 0.80
CA GLU A 41 12.51 6.09 -0.46
C GLU A 41 11.54 5.92 -1.63
N LYS A 42 11.10 7.05 -2.18
CA LYS A 42 10.06 7.10 -3.22
C LYS A 42 10.51 6.45 -4.52
N ASN A 43 11.81 6.41 -4.81
CA ASN A 43 12.32 5.85 -6.06
C ASN A 43 12.18 4.32 -6.16
N VAL A 44 12.18 3.62 -5.02
CA VAL A 44 11.99 2.16 -4.99
C VAL A 44 10.60 1.74 -4.52
N CYS A 45 9.82 2.65 -3.93
CA CYS A 45 8.48 2.33 -3.44
C CYS A 45 7.49 2.04 -4.59
N ARG A 46 7.01 0.78 -4.67
CA ARG A 46 6.01 0.35 -5.68
C ARG A 46 4.55 0.62 -5.31
N LEU A 47 4.27 1.27 -4.18
CA LEU A 47 2.91 1.55 -3.69
C LEU A 47 2.03 0.27 -3.60
N CYS A 48 2.61 -0.83 -3.12
CA CYS A 48 2.05 -2.19 -3.24
C CYS A 48 1.05 -2.61 -2.16
N MET A 49 0.90 -1.84 -1.07
CA MET A 49 0.04 -2.07 0.12
C MET A 49 0.67 -2.79 1.32
N ALA A 50 1.87 -3.37 1.19
CA ALA A 50 2.47 -4.16 2.27
C ALA A 50 2.57 -3.39 3.61
N CYS A 51 3.00 -2.13 3.58
CA CYS A 51 3.13 -1.29 4.77
C CYS A 51 1.77 -0.97 5.43
N VAL A 52 0.70 -0.83 4.66
CA VAL A 52 -0.64 -0.56 5.20
C VAL A 52 -1.23 -1.82 5.82
N VAL A 53 -1.04 -2.96 5.17
CA VAL A 53 -1.55 -4.26 5.66
C VAL A 53 -0.81 -4.71 6.92
N SER A 54 0.50 -4.43 7.04
CA SER A 54 1.29 -4.83 8.22
C SER A 54 1.19 -3.86 9.40
N CYS A 55 0.67 -2.65 9.19
CA CYS A 55 0.50 -1.70 10.27
C CYS A 55 -0.75 -2.07 11.10
N PRO A 56 -0.62 -2.35 12.41
CA PRO A 56 -1.78 -2.68 13.25
C PRO A 56 -2.64 -1.45 13.57
N VAL A 57 -2.15 -0.24 13.29
CA VAL A 57 -2.86 1.01 13.54
C VAL A 57 -3.49 1.50 12.24
N GLU A 58 -4.81 1.36 12.18
CA GLU A 58 -5.62 1.82 11.06
C GLU A 58 -5.34 3.30 10.74
N ASN A 59 -5.16 3.59 9.45
CA ASN A 59 -4.85 4.93 8.93
C ASN A 59 -3.53 5.56 9.43
N CYS A 60 -2.64 4.81 10.08
CA CYS A 60 -1.29 5.30 10.40
C CYS A 60 -0.45 5.50 9.14
N ILE A 61 -0.63 4.64 8.13
CA ILE A 61 -0.01 4.78 6.82
C ILE A 61 -1.13 4.87 5.79
N LYS A 62 -1.14 5.92 4.99
CA LYS A 62 -2.09 6.12 3.90
C LYS A 62 -1.35 6.20 2.58
N VAL A 63 -1.88 5.54 1.56
CA VAL A 63 -1.28 5.53 0.23
C VAL A 63 -2.33 5.94 -0.79
N VAL A 64 -1.94 6.83 -1.68
CA VAL A 64 -2.66 7.17 -2.91
C VAL A 64 -1.83 6.67 -4.07
N ARG A 65 -2.40 5.83 -4.94
CA ARG A 65 -1.71 5.36 -6.16
C ARG A 65 -2.60 5.51 -7.39
N LYS A 66 -2.03 6.00 -8.49
CA LYS A 66 -2.68 6.10 -9.79
C LYS A 66 -2.11 5.05 -10.73
N ARG A 67 -2.99 4.16 -11.20
CA ARG A 67 -2.65 3.10 -12.16
C ARG A 67 -2.44 3.66 -13.57
N SER A 68 -1.81 2.87 -14.42
CA SER A 68 -1.72 3.16 -15.87
C SER A 68 -3.07 3.35 -16.54
N SER A 69 -4.12 2.67 -16.05
CA SER A 69 -5.49 2.84 -16.53
C SER A 69 -6.16 4.15 -16.07
N GLY A 70 -5.45 5.04 -15.38
CA GLY A 70 -6.00 6.25 -14.77
C GLY A 70 -6.75 6.04 -13.45
N LYS A 71 -7.08 4.79 -13.06
CA LYS A 71 -7.76 4.49 -11.79
C LYS A 71 -6.90 4.94 -10.62
N VAL A 72 -7.49 5.77 -9.75
CA VAL A 72 -6.89 6.18 -8.47
C VAL A 72 -7.38 5.25 -7.37
N GLU A 73 -6.44 4.79 -6.55
CA GLU A 73 -6.68 3.93 -5.40
C GLU A 73 -6.14 4.61 -4.15
N ILE A 74 -6.97 4.69 -3.12
CA ILE A 74 -6.64 5.24 -1.81
C ILE A 74 -6.88 4.14 -0.79
N PHE A 75 -5.90 3.90 0.06
CA PHE A 75 -6.02 2.91 1.12
C PHE A 75 -5.20 3.32 2.34
N GLY A 76 -5.83 3.22 3.51
CA GLY A 76 -5.18 3.38 4.81
C GLY A 76 -5.51 2.27 5.79
N THR A 77 -6.33 1.31 5.35
CA THR A 77 -6.87 0.24 6.20
C THR A 77 -6.72 -1.14 5.56
N LEU A 78 -6.80 -2.19 6.38
CA LEU A 78 -6.86 -3.57 5.87
C LEU A 78 -8.09 -3.76 4.97
N ARG A 79 -9.23 -3.16 5.35
CA ARG A 79 -10.48 -3.21 4.57
C ARG A 79 -10.32 -2.58 3.19
N ASP A 80 -9.64 -1.44 3.08
CA ASP A 80 -9.37 -0.80 1.79
C ASP A 80 -8.51 -1.68 0.89
N ALA A 81 -7.44 -2.26 1.45
CA ALA A 81 -6.55 -3.14 0.73
C ALA A 81 -7.29 -4.38 0.20
N LEU A 82 -8.10 -5.03 1.05
CA LEU A 82 -8.92 -6.18 0.67
C LEU A 82 -9.92 -5.83 -0.43
N ARG A 83 -10.62 -4.69 -0.33
CA ARG A 83 -11.55 -4.21 -1.36
C ARG A 83 -10.86 -4.09 -2.71
N ILE A 84 -9.68 -3.45 -2.74
CA ILE A 84 -8.94 -3.28 -3.98
C ILE A 84 -8.46 -4.62 -4.54
N VAL A 85 -7.92 -5.52 -3.72
CA VAL A 85 -7.49 -6.85 -4.18
C VAL A 85 -8.66 -7.64 -4.76
N ASN A 86 -9.83 -7.59 -4.11
CA ASN A 86 -11.04 -8.25 -4.57
C ASN A 86 -11.54 -7.67 -5.91
N ASP A 87 -11.55 -6.35 -6.08
CA ASP A 87 -11.89 -5.69 -7.35
C ASP A 87 -11.00 -6.19 -8.49
N LEU A 88 -9.68 -6.28 -8.25
CA LEU A 88 -8.72 -6.72 -9.27
C LEU A 88 -8.92 -8.18 -9.64
N ASN A 89 -9.11 -9.03 -8.62
CA ASN A 89 -9.33 -10.45 -8.83
C ASN A 89 -10.65 -10.68 -9.59
N ALA A 90 -11.72 -9.94 -9.25
CA ALA A 90 -12.98 -9.98 -9.98
C ALA A 90 -12.78 -9.56 -11.46
N LYS A 91 -12.09 -8.45 -11.73
CA LYS A 91 -11.79 -8.01 -13.10
C LYS A 91 -10.98 -9.04 -13.89
N LYS A 92 -9.98 -9.67 -13.28
CA LYS A 92 -9.20 -10.74 -13.92
C LYS A 92 -10.08 -11.94 -14.27
N ARG A 93 -10.92 -12.40 -13.33
CA ARG A 93 -11.87 -13.51 -13.59
C ARG A 93 -12.85 -13.17 -14.71
N LEU A 94 -13.44 -11.97 -14.69
CA LEU A 94 -14.35 -11.52 -15.75
C LEU A 94 -13.65 -11.44 -17.12
N SER A 95 -12.40 -10.99 -17.17
CA SER A 95 -11.61 -10.97 -18.39
C SER A 95 -11.42 -12.38 -18.97
N ILE A 96 -11.12 -13.38 -18.13
CA ILE A 96 -11.00 -14.78 -18.56
C ILE A 96 -12.34 -15.28 -19.12
N VAL A 97 -13.45 -15.09 -18.40
CA VAL A 97 -14.79 -15.52 -18.85
C VAL A 97 -15.19 -14.85 -20.16
N SER A 98 -14.89 -13.56 -20.32
CA SER A 98 -15.22 -12.80 -21.53
C SER A 98 -14.47 -13.30 -22.78
N ARG A 99 -13.30 -13.91 -22.61
CA ARG A 99 -12.52 -14.51 -23.72
C ARG A 99 -13.11 -15.85 -24.16
N ILE A 100 -13.69 -16.61 -23.23
CA ILE A 100 -14.34 -17.89 -23.52
C ILE A 100 -15.68 -17.66 -24.24
N ARG A 101 -16.45 -16.65 -23.84
CA ARG A 101 -17.77 -16.32 -24.43
C ARG A 101 -17.73 -15.69 -25.83
N ARG A 102 -16.56 -15.50 -26.43
CA ARG A 102 -16.37 -14.89 -27.77
C ARG A 102 -16.17 -15.95 -28.89
N ILE A 103 -16.73 -17.15 -28.71
CA ILE A 103 -16.90 -18.16 -29.76
C ILE A 103 -18.34 -18.11 -30.22
#